data_AF-A0A832MGJ4-F1
#
_entry.id   AF-A0A832MGJ4-F1
#
_cell.length_a   1.000
_cell.length_b   1.000
_cell.length_c   1.000
_cell.angle_alpha   90.00
_cell.angle_beta   90.00
_cell.angle_gamma   90.00
#
_symmetry.space_group_name_H-M   'P 1'
#
loop_
_entity.id
_entity.type
_entity.pdbx_description
1 polymer ?
#
loop_
_entity_poly.entity_id
_entity_poly.type
_entity_poly.pdbx_seq_one_letter_code
_entity_poly.pdbx_strand_id
1 'polypeptide(L)'
;MINPFAEVNWNPDNAQRRQFAKSLLIGFPALAVAFFIIGWIRHGRWDASLEFCLWLAGLGAGAGALFWFLPQISRPFYVIWYFMACCIGFVMANLLMAIFYYVVVTGIGLTLRLLGKLTFSKGFNKTATSYWKDAPPPPPPSRYYKQF
;
A
#
# COMPACT_ATOMS: atom_id res chain seq x y z
N MET A 1 7.76 -10.48 -8.66
CA MET A 1 6.76 -10.38 -7.58
C MET A 1 7.55 -10.15 -6.29
N ILE A 2 7.34 -9.02 -5.61
CA ILE A 2 7.97 -8.80 -4.29
C ILE A 2 7.40 -9.88 -3.37
N ASN A 3 8.26 -10.68 -2.75
CA ASN A 3 7.85 -11.70 -1.81
C ASN A 3 7.93 -11.11 -0.39
N PRO A 4 6.83 -10.60 0.20
CA PRO A 4 6.87 -9.97 1.51
C PRO A 4 7.27 -10.97 2.62
N PHE A 5 7.17 -12.28 2.37
CA PHE A 5 7.55 -13.30 3.34
C PHE A 5 9.06 -13.53 3.42
N ALA A 6 9.83 -13.12 2.40
CA ALA A 6 11.28 -13.26 2.38
C ALA A 6 11.99 -12.21 3.25
N GLU A 7 11.35 -11.06 3.48
CA GLU A 7 11.89 -9.96 4.29
C GLU A 7 11.62 -10.14 5.79
N VAL A 8 10.67 -11.00 6.16
CA VAL A 8 10.34 -11.27 7.56
C VAL A 8 11.34 -12.23 8.18
N ASN A 9 11.92 -11.83 9.32
CA ASN A 9 12.74 -12.72 10.11
C ASN A 9 11.88 -13.69 10.92
N TRP A 10 11.74 -14.92 10.42
CA TRP A 10 10.99 -16.01 11.06
C TRP A 10 11.66 -16.57 12.33
N ASN A 11 12.95 -16.25 12.56
CA ASN A 11 13.66 -16.60 13.78
C ASN A 11 14.19 -15.33 14.48
N PRO A 12 13.31 -14.58 15.16
CA PRO A 12 13.71 -13.30 15.73
C PRO A 12 14.67 -13.50 16.91
N ASP A 13 15.77 -12.75 16.88
CA ASP A 13 16.69 -12.63 18.00
C ASP A 13 16.06 -11.83 19.16
N ASN A 14 16.60 -11.95 20.37
CA ASN A 14 16.07 -11.32 21.58
C ASN A 14 15.94 -9.79 21.44
N ALA A 15 16.84 -9.15 20.68
CA ALA A 15 16.76 -7.72 20.39
C ALA A 15 15.52 -7.36 19.54
N GLN A 16 15.20 -8.15 18.51
CA GLN A 16 14.04 -7.93 17.64
C GLN A 16 12.72 -8.18 18.37
N ARG A 17 12.69 -9.17 19.27
CA ARG A 17 11.52 -9.41 20.15
C ARG A 17 11.26 -8.23 21.08
N ARG A 18 12.32 -7.62 21.62
CA ARG A 18 12.22 -6.38 22.42
C ARG A 18 11.79 -5.18 21.59
N GLN A 19 12.22 -5.08 20.33
CA GLN A 19 11.77 -4.03 19.42
C GLN A 19 10.28 -4.15 19.11
N PHE A 20 9.76 -5.38 18.92
CA PHE A 20 8.33 -5.63 18.83
C PHE A 20 7.58 -5.20 20.10
N ALA A 21 8.08 -5.58 21.28
CA ALA A 21 7.50 -5.13 22.55
C ALA A 21 7.48 -3.60 22.69
N LYS A 22 8.53 -2.88 22.26
CA LYS A 22 8.52 -1.39 22.20
C LYS A 22 7.46 -0.86 21.27
N SER A 23 7.29 -1.46 20.08
CA SER A 23 6.26 -1.02 19.14
C SER A 23 4.85 -1.18 19.73
N LEU A 24 4.59 -2.22 20.53
CA LEU A 24 3.32 -2.34 21.26
C LEU A 24 3.20 -1.32 22.39
N LEU A 25 4.26 -1.17 23.19
CA LEU A 25 4.29 -0.26 24.33
C LEU A 25 4.09 1.21 23.93
N ILE A 26 4.57 1.63 22.76
CA ILE A 26 4.43 3.00 22.26
C ILE A 26 3.21 3.13 21.33
N GLY A 27 3.00 2.13 20.47
CA GLY A 27 1.97 2.17 19.43
C GLY A 27 0.56 2.19 19.99
N PHE A 28 0.24 1.33 20.96
CA PHE A 28 -1.11 1.28 21.54
C PHE A 28 -1.48 2.55 22.33
N PRO A 29 -0.60 3.11 23.18
CA PRO A 29 -0.87 4.42 23.79
C PRO A 29 -0.98 5.56 22.79
N ALA A 30 -0.15 5.59 21.75
CA ALA A 30 -0.26 6.60 20.70
C ALA A 30 -1.59 6.51 19.94
N LEU A 31 -2.05 5.28 19.63
CA LEU A 31 -3.37 5.02 19.07
C LEU A 31 -4.50 5.46 20.00
N ALA A 32 -4.40 5.15 21.29
CA ALA A 32 -5.37 5.57 22.29
C ALA A 32 -5.47 7.11 22.37
N VAL A 33 -4.34 7.82 22.34
CA VAL A 33 -4.32 9.30 22.30
C VAL A 33 -4.95 9.82 21.00
N ALA A 34 -4.64 9.22 19.85
CA ALA A 34 -5.25 9.61 18.58
C ALA A 34 -6.77 9.42 18.59
N PHE A 35 -7.27 8.28 19.10
CA PHE A 35 -8.70 8.03 19.24
C PHE A 35 -9.36 8.99 20.25
N PHE A 36 -8.68 9.32 21.33
CA PHE A 36 -9.14 10.31 22.30
C PHE A 36 -9.31 11.70 21.66
N ILE A 37 -8.33 12.14 20.86
CA ILE A 37 -8.40 13.41 20.12
C ILE A 37 -9.54 13.41 19.09
N ILE A 38 -9.70 12.30 18.33
CA ILE A 38 -10.79 12.17 17.36
C ILE A 38 -12.16 12.16 18.05
N GLY A 39 -12.29 11.46 19.18
CA GLY A 39 -13.49 11.42 19.99
C GLY A 39 -13.86 12.80 20.54
N TRP A 40 -12.87 13.55 21.00
CA TRP A 40 -13.06 14.93 21.45
C TRP A 40 -13.56 15.84 20.33
N ILE A 41 -12.96 15.79 19.14
CA ILE A 41 -13.36 16.60 17.98
C ILE A 41 -14.78 16.25 17.51
N ARG A 42 -15.16 14.96 17.55
CA ARG A 42 -16.46 14.47 17.06
C ARG A 42 -17.61 14.74 18.02
N HIS A 43 -17.41 14.58 19.32
CA HIS A 43 -18.49 14.56 20.30
C HIS A 43 -18.49 15.72 21.30
N GLY A 44 -17.43 16.54 21.34
CA GLY A 44 -17.35 17.71 22.23
C GLY A 44 -17.42 17.39 23.73
N ARG A 45 -17.40 16.11 24.09
CA ARG A 45 -17.56 15.58 25.45
C ARG A 45 -16.33 14.75 25.80
N TRP A 46 -15.74 15.03 26.95
CA TRP A 46 -14.50 14.42 27.41
C TRP A 46 -14.71 12.97 27.88
N ASP A 47 -15.92 12.61 28.33
CA ASP A 47 -16.16 11.33 29.01
C ASP A 47 -16.46 10.14 28.09
N ALA A 48 -17.01 10.38 26.90
CA ALA A 48 -17.60 9.29 26.09
C ALA A 48 -16.58 8.30 25.50
N SER A 49 -15.28 8.60 25.57
CA SER A 49 -14.22 7.75 25.01
C SER A 49 -13.06 7.48 25.96
N LEU A 50 -13.07 8.04 27.18
CA LEU A 50 -11.97 7.92 28.14
C LEU A 50 -11.77 6.49 28.61
N GLU A 51 -12.84 5.81 29.03
CA GLU A 51 -12.75 4.43 29.53
C GLU A 51 -12.21 3.48 28.47
N PHE A 52 -12.70 3.59 27.24
CA PHE A 52 -12.22 2.78 26.12
C PHE A 52 -10.75 3.07 25.78
N CYS A 53 -10.35 4.34 25.75
CA CYS A 53 -8.95 4.73 25.47
C CYS A 53 -8.00 4.27 26.58
N LEU A 54 -8.41 4.38 27.85
CA LEU A 54 -7.63 3.92 29.00
C LEU A 54 -7.51 2.39 29.03
N TRP A 55 -8.58 1.66 28.69
CA TRP A 55 -8.51 0.20 28.54
C TRP A 55 -7.58 -0.21 27.40
N LEU A 56 -7.69 0.45 26.25
CA LEU A 56 -6.85 0.16 25.08
C LEU A 56 -5.36 0.45 25.36
N ALA A 57 -5.07 1.59 25.98
CA ALA A 57 -3.73 1.97 26.38
C ALA A 57 -3.18 1.05 27.48
N GLY A 58 -3.96 0.77 28.52
CA GLY A 58 -3.56 -0.07 29.64
C GLY A 58 -3.31 -1.52 29.24
N LEU A 59 -4.20 -2.10 28.43
CA LEU A 59 -4.06 -3.47 27.94
C LEU A 59 -2.91 -3.60 26.94
N GLY A 60 -2.76 -2.62 26.04
CA GLY A 60 -1.65 -2.59 25.07
C GLY A 60 -0.28 -2.38 25.74
N ALA A 61 -0.19 -1.45 26.69
CA ALA A 61 1.03 -1.20 27.45
C ALA A 61 1.36 -2.37 28.39
N GLY A 62 0.35 -2.96 29.04
CA GLY A 62 0.51 -4.13 29.89
C GLY A 62 1.01 -5.35 29.12
N ALA A 63 0.40 -5.63 27.95
CA ALA A 63 0.88 -6.69 27.05
C ALA A 63 2.29 -6.41 26.52
N GLY A 64 2.59 -5.15 26.16
CA GLY A 64 3.92 -4.72 25.75
C GLY A 64 4.98 -4.92 26.84
N ALA A 65 4.67 -4.57 28.08
CA ALA A 65 5.53 -4.80 29.24
C ALA A 65 5.73 -6.31 29.51
N LEU A 66 4.66 -7.10 29.43
CA LEU A 66 4.73 -8.56 29.60
C LEU A 66 5.64 -9.20 28.54
N PHE A 67 5.54 -8.77 27.28
CA PHE A 67 6.42 -9.25 26.21
C PHE A 67 7.86 -8.75 26.31
N TRP A 68 8.08 -7.63 26.99
CA TRP A 68 9.41 -7.12 27.32
C TRP A 68 10.11 -7.99 28.38
N PHE A 69 9.39 -8.40 29.43
CA PHE A 69 9.92 -9.24 30.51
C PHE A 69 9.98 -10.73 30.14
N LEU A 70 9.03 -11.23 29.32
CA LEU A 70 8.98 -12.62 28.86
C LEU A 70 9.13 -12.73 27.32
N PRO A 71 10.35 -12.56 26.77
CA PRO A 71 10.60 -12.63 25.34
C PRO A 71 10.46 -14.04 24.74
N GLN A 72 10.25 -15.06 25.55
CA GLN A 72 10.02 -16.43 25.09
C GLN A 72 8.59 -16.61 24.56
N ILE A 73 7.62 -15.95 25.18
CA ILE A 73 6.20 -16.00 24.78
C ILE A 73 5.95 -15.09 23.57
N SER A 74 6.74 -14.02 23.41
CA SER A 74 6.56 -13.08 22.30
C SER A 74 6.92 -13.64 20.92
N ARG A 75 7.67 -14.76 20.84
CA ARG A 75 8.11 -15.36 19.58
C ARG A 75 6.94 -15.83 18.67
N PRO A 76 6.01 -16.69 19.12
CA PRO A 76 4.88 -17.10 18.27
C PRO A 76 3.98 -15.92 17.88
N PHE A 77 3.75 -14.97 18.80
CA PHE A 77 2.96 -13.77 18.52
C PHE A 77 3.62 -12.88 17.46
N TYR A 78 4.93 -12.68 17.54
CA TYR A 78 5.69 -11.96 16.51
C TYR A 78 5.50 -12.62 15.15
N VAL A 79 5.72 -13.93 15.06
CA VAL A 79 5.63 -14.67 13.80
C VAL A 79 4.22 -14.57 13.18
N ILE A 80 3.18 -14.78 13.99
CA ILE A 80 1.79 -14.71 13.53
C ILE A 80 1.44 -13.27 13.09
N TRP A 81 1.86 -12.27 13.86
CA TRP A 81 1.59 -10.87 13.56
C TRP A 81 2.21 -10.44 12.23
N TYR A 82 3.48 -10.77 12.01
CA TYR A 82 4.17 -10.45 10.77
C TYR A 82 3.64 -11.27 9.58
N PHE A 83 3.27 -12.53 9.79
CA PHE A 83 2.59 -13.32 8.75
C PHE A 83 1.29 -12.65 8.29
N MET A 84 0.45 -12.22 9.22
CA MET A 84 -0.78 -11.48 8.89
C MET A 84 -0.48 -10.17 8.17
N ALA A 85 0.53 -9.41 8.61
CA ALA A 85 0.96 -8.19 7.94
C ALA A 85 1.43 -8.46 6.50
N CYS A 86 2.15 -9.55 6.24
CA CYS A 86 2.55 -9.96 4.89
C CYS A 86 1.35 -10.31 4.00
N CYS A 87 0.38 -11.07 4.53
CA CYS A 87 -0.85 -11.40 3.80
C CYS A 87 -1.63 -10.14 3.42
N ILE A 88 -1.80 -9.21 4.37
CA ILE A 88 -2.46 -7.92 4.11
C ILE A 88 -1.67 -7.12 3.09
N GLY A 89 -0.35 -7.03 3.23
CA GLY A 89 0.53 -6.31 2.31
C GLY A 89 0.45 -6.86 0.88
N PHE A 90 0.40 -8.18 0.73
CA PHE A 90 0.22 -8.84 -0.58
C PHE A 90 -1.12 -8.45 -1.22
N VAL A 91 -2.22 -8.53 -0.48
CA VAL A 91 -3.55 -8.13 -0.99
C VAL A 91 -3.58 -6.64 -1.33
N MET A 92 -3.04 -5.80 -0.45
CA MET A 92 -3.03 -4.34 -0.64
C MET A 92 -2.19 -3.92 -1.84
N ALA A 93 -1.02 -4.52 -2.06
CA ALA A 93 -0.19 -4.22 -3.22
C ALA A 93 -0.93 -4.51 -4.54
N ASN A 94 -1.61 -5.65 -4.62
CA ASN A 94 -2.42 -6.00 -5.78
C ASN A 94 -3.64 -5.07 -5.93
N LEU A 95 -4.32 -4.76 -4.82
CA LEU A 95 -5.47 -3.89 -4.81
C LEU A 95 -5.11 -2.46 -5.26
N LEU A 96 -4.02 -1.90 -4.74
CA LEU A 96 -3.50 -0.58 -5.14
C LEU A 96 -3.13 -0.56 -6.62
N MET A 97 -2.47 -1.61 -7.13
CA MET A 97 -2.15 -1.69 -8.56
C MET A 97 -3.40 -1.80 -9.42
N ALA A 98 -4.39 -2.59 -9.00
CA ALA A 98 -5.67 -2.68 -9.69
C ALA A 98 -6.39 -1.32 -9.71
N ILE A 99 -6.51 -0.65 -8.56
CA ILE A 99 -7.12 0.67 -8.46
C ILE A 99 -6.37 1.67 -9.34
N PHE A 100 -5.04 1.71 -9.28
CA PHE A 100 -4.25 2.60 -10.12
C PHE A 100 -4.53 2.36 -11.61
N TYR A 101 -4.55 1.11 -12.05
CA TYR A 101 -4.83 0.78 -13.44
C TYR A 101 -6.26 1.15 -13.88
N TYR A 102 -7.27 0.83 -13.07
CA TYR A 102 -8.67 1.08 -13.44
C TYR A 102 -9.12 2.51 -13.22
N VAL A 103 -8.54 3.23 -12.27
CA VAL A 103 -8.91 4.63 -12.00
C VAL A 103 -8.03 5.58 -12.81
N VAL A 104 -6.71 5.42 -12.74
CA VAL A 104 -5.78 6.37 -13.37
C VAL A 104 -5.62 6.03 -14.85
N VAL A 105 -5.13 4.83 -15.18
CA VAL A 105 -4.81 4.47 -16.57
C VAL A 105 -6.07 4.42 -17.43
N THR A 106 -7.09 3.71 -16.96
CA THR A 106 -8.37 3.63 -17.69
C THR A 106 -9.10 4.97 -17.69
N GLY A 107 -9.05 5.73 -16.60
CA GLY A 107 -9.63 7.08 -16.53
C GLY A 107 -9.02 8.04 -17.55
N ILE A 108 -7.70 8.03 -17.71
CA ILE A 108 -7.01 8.80 -18.75
C ILE A 108 -7.46 8.34 -20.14
N GLY A 109 -7.47 7.03 -20.39
CA GLY A 109 -7.90 6.47 -21.69
C GLY A 109 -9.35 6.81 -22.04
N LEU A 110 -10.25 6.77 -21.05
CA LEU A 110 -11.66 7.14 -21.21
C LEU A 110 -11.80 8.64 -21.46
N THR A 111 -11.03 9.48 -20.75
CA THR A 111 -11.03 10.93 -20.98
C THR A 111 -10.55 11.28 -22.39
N LEU A 112 -9.47 10.65 -22.87
CA LEU A 112 -9.01 10.81 -24.25
C LEU A 112 -10.03 10.31 -25.27
N ARG A 113 -10.78 9.24 -24.94
CA ARG A 113 -11.88 8.72 -25.76
C ARG A 113 -13.02 9.72 -25.87
N LEU A 114 -13.46 10.29 -24.74
CA LEU A 114 -14.54 11.27 -24.69
C LEU A 114 -14.17 12.57 -25.42
N LEU A 115 -12.90 12.99 -25.34
CA LEU A 115 -12.39 14.16 -26.06
C LEU A 115 -12.14 13.89 -27.57
N GLY A 116 -12.40 12.68 -28.07
CA GLY A 116 -12.18 12.32 -29.46
C GLY A 116 -10.71 12.31 -29.89
N LYS A 117 -9.75 12.36 -28.95
CA LYS A 117 -8.31 12.41 -29.22
C LYS A 117 -7.67 11.04 -29.46
N LEU A 118 -8.47 9.97 -29.49
CA LEU A 118 -7.98 8.64 -29.84
C LEU A 118 -7.60 8.60 -31.33
N THR A 119 -6.31 8.60 -31.60
CA THR A 119 -5.73 8.62 -32.96
C THR A 119 -5.83 7.27 -33.71
N PHE A 120 -6.40 6.25 -33.08
CA PHE A 120 -6.56 4.92 -33.66
C PHE A 120 -7.94 4.74 -34.27
N SER A 121 -7.99 4.48 -35.58
CA SER A 121 -9.22 4.08 -36.28
C SER A 121 -9.66 2.73 -35.75
N LYS A 122 -10.76 2.69 -34.98
CA LYS A 122 -11.39 1.46 -34.50
C LYS A 122 -12.38 0.85 -35.49
N GLY A 123 -12.69 1.56 -36.58
CA GLY A 123 -13.67 1.15 -37.57
C GLY A 123 -13.06 0.27 -38.65
N PHE A 124 -13.74 -0.85 -38.95
CA PHE A 124 -13.44 -1.67 -40.13
C PHE A 124 -14.08 -1.00 -41.36
N ASN A 125 -13.27 -0.30 -42.15
CA ASN A 125 -13.67 0.25 -43.44
C ASN A 125 -13.78 -0.88 -44.49
N LYS A 126 -14.99 -1.38 -44.71
CA LYS A 126 -15.28 -2.45 -45.70
C LYS A 126 -15.00 -2.05 -47.15
N THR A 127 -14.85 -0.76 -47.42
CA THR A 127 -14.54 -0.17 -48.72
C THR A 127 -13.05 0.10 -48.93
N ALA A 128 -12.21 -0.06 -47.90
CA ALA A 128 -10.77 0.11 -48.04
C ALA A 128 -10.14 -1.14 -48.66
N THR A 129 -9.40 -0.96 -49.76
CA THR A 129 -8.60 -2.02 -50.39
C THR A 129 -7.43 -2.47 -49.52
N SER A 130 -6.93 -1.59 -48.64
CA SER A 130 -5.81 -1.84 -47.73
C SER A 130 -5.83 -0.86 -46.55
N TYR A 131 -5.45 -1.33 -45.35
CA TYR A 131 -5.24 -0.49 -44.16
C TYR A 131 -3.79 -0.04 -44.00
N TRP A 132 -2.90 -0.45 -44.91
CA TRP A 132 -1.51 -0.03 -44.89
C TRP A 132 -1.44 1.50 -45.03
N LYS A 133 -0.72 2.14 -44.11
CA LYS A 133 -0.33 3.54 -44.23
C LYS A 133 1.10 3.57 -44.75
N ASP A 134 1.35 4.41 -45.75
CA ASP A 134 2.69 4.59 -46.28
C ASP A 134 3.65 5.03 -45.16
N ALA A 135 4.78 4.36 -45.07
CA ALA A 135 5.82 4.75 -44.15
C ALA A 135 6.36 6.14 -44.57
N PRO A 136 6.69 7.02 -43.61
CA PRO A 136 7.35 8.27 -43.94
C PRO A 136 8.65 7.98 -44.72
N PRO A 137 9.00 8.84 -45.69
CA PRO A 137 10.19 8.63 -46.51
C PRO A 137 11.42 8.49 -45.62
N PRO A 138 12.38 7.61 -45.99
CA PRO A 138 13.57 7.41 -45.20
C PRO A 138 14.31 8.75 -45.02
N PRO A 139 14.78 9.06 -43.80
CA PRO A 139 15.53 10.27 -43.58
C PRO A 139 16.81 10.28 -44.43
N PRO A 140 17.32 11.47 -44.80
CA PRO A 140 18.49 11.58 -45.64
C PRO A 140 19.71 10.91 -44.99
N PRO A 141 20.63 10.30 -45.77
CA PRO A 141 21.80 9.62 -45.23
C PRO A 141 22.68 10.50 -44.33
N SER A 142 22.66 11.81 -44.56
CA SER A 142 23.37 12.82 -43.77
C SER A 142 22.93 12.87 -42.30
N ARG A 143 21.71 12.41 -41.98
CA ARG A 143 21.17 12.38 -40.61
C ARG A 143 21.85 11.31 -39.74
N TYR A 144 22.35 10.22 -40.33
CA TYR A 144 23.09 9.19 -39.60
C TYR A 144 24.42 9.73 -39.03
N TYR A 145 25.00 10.77 -39.64
CA TYR A 145 26.24 11.38 -39.18
C TYR A 145 26.04 12.40 -38.05
N LYS A 146 24.79 12.71 -37.66
CA LYS A 146 24.45 13.68 -36.61
C LYS A 146 23.70 12.99 -35.47
N GLN A 147 24.35 12.00 -34.86
CA GLN A 147 23.75 11.15 -33.83
C GLN A 147 23.75 11.79 -32.43
N PHE A 148 24.46 12.91 -32.24
CA PHE A 148 24.53 13.69 -30.99
C PHE A 148 24.22 15.15 -31.25
#